data_AF-A0A3G8YC90-F1
#
_entry.id   AF-A0A3G8YC90-F1
#
_cell.length_a   1.000
_cell.length_b   1.000
_cell.length_c   1.000
_cell.angle_alpha   90.00
_cell.angle_beta   90.00
_cell.angle_gamma   90.00
#
_symmetry.space_group_name_H-M   'P 1'
#
loop_
_entity.id
_entity.type
_entity.pdbx_description
1 polymer ?
#
loop_
_entity_poly.entity_id
_entity_poly.type
_entity_poly.pdbx_seq_one_letter_code
_entity_poly.pdbx_strand_id
1 'polypeptide(L)'
;MHIISNGFQEVTERKCILSGIGDFFETITSADSVNIRKPRPEIFEYSLTLAKADKSESILIGDDWIADVKGAQNFGIDVIFFDVLDENPQEEGLKFIKNLSELKEYL
;
A
#
# COMPACT_ATOMS: atom_id res chain seq x y z
N MET A 1 1.69 -10.54 4.87
CA MET A 1 1.74 -9.30 4.06
C MET A 1 0.49 -9.22 3.21
N HIS A 2 0.07 -8.03 2.82
CA HIS A 2 -1.18 -7.81 2.10
C HIS A 2 -0.95 -6.84 0.94
N ILE A 3 -1.78 -6.92 -0.10
CA ILE A 3 -1.74 -6.01 -1.25
C ILE A 3 -2.99 -5.13 -1.26
N ILE A 4 -2.79 -3.84 -1.55
CA ILE A 4 -3.87 -2.88 -1.84
C ILE A 4 -3.57 -2.14 -3.16
N SER A 5 -4.41 -2.34 -4.17
CA SER A 5 -4.17 -1.88 -5.54
C SER A 5 -5.38 -1.16 -6.15
N ASN A 6 -5.13 -0.10 -6.94
CA ASN A 6 -6.17 0.53 -7.77
C ASN A 6 -6.43 -0.22 -9.09
N GLY A 7 -5.71 -1.32 -9.34
CA GLY A 7 -5.89 -2.16 -10.53
C GLY A 7 -7.17 -3.00 -10.49
N PHE A 8 -7.33 -3.85 -11.50
CA PHE A 8 -8.35 -4.90 -11.53
C PHE A 8 -7.90 -6.11 -10.71
N GLN A 9 -8.83 -6.74 -9.99
CA GLN A 9 -8.53 -7.87 -9.09
C GLN A 9 -7.79 -8.99 -9.82
N GLU A 10 -8.37 -9.49 -10.91
CA GLU A 10 -7.80 -10.59 -11.72
C GLU A 10 -6.40 -10.25 -12.26
N VAL A 11 -6.17 -8.98 -12.63
CA VAL A 11 -4.87 -8.53 -13.15
C VAL A 11 -3.83 -8.46 -12.03
N THR A 12 -4.19 -7.94 -10.86
CA THR A 12 -3.30 -7.85 -9.69
C THR A 12 -2.91 -9.25 -9.22
N GLU A 13 -3.88 -10.15 -9.05
CA GLU A 13 -3.64 -11.54 -8.66
C GLU A 13 -2.73 -12.27 -9.66
N ARG A 14 -3.02 -12.18 -10.95
CA ARG A 14 -2.17 -12.78 -11.99
C ARG A 14 -0.75 -12.23 -11.97
N LYS A 15 -0.56 -10.93 -11.79
CA LYS A 15 0.79 -10.34 -11.71
C LYS A 15 1.58 -10.95 -10.55
N CYS A 16 0.97 -11.11 -9.38
CA CYS A 16 1.63 -11.70 -8.22
C CYS A 16 1.99 -13.18 -8.42
N ILE A 17 1.08 -13.96 -9.03
CA ILE A 17 1.33 -15.37 -9.34
C ILE A 17 2.46 -15.49 -10.37
N LEU A 18 2.39 -14.73 -11.47
CA LEU A 18 3.36 -14.82 -12.56
C LEU A 18 4.75 -14.26 -12.20
N SER A 19 4.84 -13.35 -11.24
CA SER A 19 6.13 -12.88 -10.70
C SER A 19 6.69 -13.79 -9.59
N GLY A 20 5.97 -14.84 -9.18
CA GLY A 20 6.41 -15.78 -8.17
C GLY A 20 6.34 -15.25 -6.74
N ILE A 21 5.58 -14.17 -6.49
CA ILE A 21 5.45 -13.56 -5.16
C ILE A 21 4.10 -13.80 -4.50
N GLY A 22 3.16 -14.45 -5.18
CA GLY A 22 1.79 -14.67 -4.70
C GLY A 22 1.73 -15.27 -3.30
N ASP A 23 2.56 -16.27 -3.02
CA ASP A 23 2.57 -16.99 -1.74
C ASP A 23 3.05 -16.14 -0.55
N PHE A 24 3.61 -14.96 -0.78
CA PHE A 24 4.02 -14.05 0.30
C PHE A 24 2.88 -13.14 0.78
N PHE A 25 1.77 -13.06 0.03
CA PHE A 25 0.64 -12.19 0.34
C PHE A 25 -0.59 -13.00 0.75
N GLU A 26 -1.10 -12.74 1.95
CA GLU A 26 -2.27 -13.44 2.50
C GLU A 26 -3.57 -12.90 1.93
N THR A 27 -3.64 -11.60 1.64
CA THR A 27 -4.81 -10.98 1.02
C THR A 27 -4.41 -10.03 -0.10
N ILE A 28 -5.27 -9.94 -1.12
CA ILE A 28 -5.14 -9.01 -2.24
C ILE A 28 -6.45 -8.22 -2.35
N THR A 29 -6.38 -6.93 -2.02
CA THR A 29 -7.48 -5.97 -2.15
C THR A 29 -7.28 -5.14 -3.41
N SER A 30 -8.24 -5.15 -4.32
CA SER A 30 -8.20 -4.36 -5.55
C SER A 30 -9.43 -3.47 -5.66
N ALA A 31 -9.28 -2.27 -6.21
CA ALA A 31 -10.37 -1.29 -6.28
C ALA A 31 -11.65 -1.77 -6.98
N ASP A 32 -11.51 -2.73 -7.89
CA ASP A 32 -12.63 -3.30 -8.64
C ASP A 32 -13.51 -4.23 -7.79
N SER A 33 -12.97 -4.90 -6.76
CA SER A 33 -13.76 -5.77 -5.89
C SER A 33 -14.74 -5.01 -4.99
N VAL A 34 -14.46 -3.72 -4.75
CA VAL A 34 -15.25 -2.85 -3.85
C VAL A 34 -15.80 -1.59 -4.52
N ASN A 35 -15.52 -1.38 -5.82
CA ASN A 35 -15.84 -0.17 -6.59
C ASN A 35 -15.40 1.15 -5.91
N ILE A 36 -14.32 1.08 -5.13
CA ILE A 36 -13.73 2.16 -4.35
C ILE A 36 -12.23 2.14 -4.60
N ARG A 37 -11.64 3.31 -4.83
CA ARG A 37 -10.21 3.47 -5.14
C ARG A 37 -9.50 4.27 -4.06
N LYS A 38 -8.23 3.97 -3.84
CA LYS A 38 -7.31 4.90 -3.14
C LYS A 38 -7.33 6.25 -3.87
N PRO A 39 -7.38 7.40 -3.18
CA PRO A 39 -7.12 7.58 -1.74
C PRO A 39 -8.36 7.55 -0.83
N ARG A 40 -9.51 7.02 -1.29
CA ARG A 40 -10.72 7.00 -0.46
C ARG A 40 -10.51 6.12 0.79
N PRO A 41 -10.86 6.58 2.01
CA PRO A 41 -10.58 5.88 3.25
C PRO A 41 -11.16 4.46 3.32
N GLU A 42 -12.29 4.22 2.65
CA GLU A 42 -13.03 2.95 2.73
C GLU A 42 -12.24 1.76 2.16
N ILE A 43 -11.31 1.98 1.21
CA ILE A 43 -10.48 0.89 0.67
C ILE A 43 -9.42 0.44 1.67
N PHE A 44 -8.87 1.35 2.48
CA PHE A 44 -7.90 1.03 3.52
C PHE A 44 -8.58 0.29 4.67
N GLU A 45 -9.75 0.76 5.09
CA GLU A 45 -10.59 0.09 6.10
C GLU A 45 -10.96 -1.34 5.68
N TYR A 46 -11.40 -1.50 4.42
CA TYR A 46 -11.71 -2.82 3.87
C TYR A 46 -10.48 -3.74 3.83
N SER A 47 -9.32 -3.21 3.42
CA SER A 47 -8.08 -3.98 3.39
C SER A 47 -7.64 -4.43 4.79
N LEU A 48 -7.74 -3.55 5.80
CA LEU A 48 -7.45 -3.90 7.20
C LEU A 48 -8.42 -4.96 7.73
N THR A 49 -9.71 -4.82 7.43
CA THR A 49 -10.73 -5.80 7.83
C THR A 49 -10.46 -7.18 7.24
N LEU A 50 -10.12 -7.26 5.95
CA LEU A 50 -9.74 -8.52 5.31
C LEU A 50 -8.46 -9.12 5.89
N ALA A 51 -7.47 -8.26 6.17
CA ALA A 51 -6.22 -8.65 6.81
C ALA A 51 -6.39 -9.04 8.29
N LYS A 52 -7.54 -8.72 8.89
CA LYS A 52 -7.78 -8.81 10.35
C LYS A 52 -6.68 -8.10 11.14
N ALA A 53 -6.26 -6.94 10.64
CA ALA A 53 -5.14 -6.18 11.17
C ALA A 53 -5.63 -4.89 11.85
N ASP A 54 -4.95 -4.53 12.94
CA ASP A 54 -5.20 -3.27 13.62
C ASP A 54 -4.47 -2.12 12.92
N LYS A 55 -5.19 -1.01 12.75
CA LYS A 55 -4.67 0.19 12.07
C LYS A 55 -3.40 0.74 12.72
N SER A 56 -3.31 0.71 14.05
CA SER A 56 -2.15 1.19 14.81
C SER A 56 -0.90 0.31 14.68
N GLU A 57 -1.06 -0.92 14.19
CA GLU A 57 0.02 -1.88 13.97
C GLU A 57 0.31 -2.10 12.48
N SER A 58 -0.32 -1.30 11.62
CA SER A 58 -0.25 -1.43 10.18
C SER A 58 0.51 -0.28 9.55
N ILE A 59 1.27 -0.57 8.50
CA ILE A 59 2.02 0.40 7.72
C ILE A 59 1.76 0.17 6.23
N LEU A 60 1.49 1.25 5.50
CA LEU A 60 1.38 1.22 4.05
C LEU A 60 2.75 1.52 3.42
N ILE A 61 3.12 0.78 2.38
CA ILE A 61 4.28 1.06 1.54
C ILE A 61 3.73 1.25 0.12
N GLY A 62 3.98 2.43 -0.48
CA GLY A 62 3.42 2.76 -1.79
C GLY A 62 4.18 3.85 -2.52
N ASP A 63 4.06 3.84 -3.84
CA ASP A 63 4.79 4.70 -4.78
C ASP A 63 3.97 5.88 -5.30
N ASP A 64 2.65 5.90 -5.09
CA ASP A 64 1.80 7.02 -5.52
C ASP A 64 1.61 8.04 -4.39
N TRP A 65 2.05 9.28 -4.63
CA TRP A 65 1.93 10.37 -3.66
C TRP A 65 0.49 10.63 -3.20
N ILE A 66 -0.48 10.63 -4.11
CA ILE A 66 -1.86 10.98 -3.79
C ILE A 66 -2.58 9.76 -3.25
N ALA A 67 -2.53 8.64 -3.99
CA ALA A 67 -3.29 7.45 -3.69
C ALA A 67 -2.76 6.75 -2.43
N ASP A 68 -1.44 6.61 -2.28
CA ASP A 68 -0.84 5.89 -1.16
C ASP A 68 -0.47 6.81 -0.01
N VAL A 69 0.39 7.80 -0.22
CA VAL A 69 0.90 8.64 0.88
C VAL A 69 -0.21 9.48 1.48
N LYS A 70 -0.83 10.36 0.69
CA LYS A 70 -1.91 11.22 1.17
C LYS A 70 -3.15 10.42 1.57
N GLY A 71 -3.45 9.35 0.84
CA GLY A 71 -4.53 8.43 1.20
C GLY A 71 -4.33 7.82 2.59
N ALA A 72 -3.15 7.25 2.84
CA ALA A 72 -2.78 6.66 4.13
C ALA A 72 -2.80 7.68 5.27
N GLN A 73 -2.17 8.83 5.08
CA GLN A 73 -2.12 9.90 6.10
C GLN A 73 -3.52 10.41 6.47
N ASN A 74 -4.36 10.67 5.46
CA ASN A 74 -5.74 11.11 5.69
C ASN A 74 -6.59 10.03 6.35
N PHE A 75 -6.34 8.77 5.99
CA PHE A 75 -6.96 7.63 6.67
C PHE A 75 -6.42 7.51 8.10
N GLY A 76 -5.16 7.85 8.36
CA GLY A 76 -4.49 7.79 9.66
C GLY A 76 -3.69 6.50 9.89
N ILE A 77 -3.21 5.85 8.82
CA ILE A 77 -2.29 4.71 8.88
C ILE A 77 -0.86 5.20 8.58
N ASP A 78 0.13 4.63 9.26
CA ASP A 78 1.53 4.94 8.98
C ASP A 78 1.88 4.61 7.52
N VAL A 79 2.77 5.39 6.92
CA VAL A 79 3.16 5.22 5.53
C VAL A 79 4.64 5.45 5.30
N ILE A 80 5.23 4.61 4.46
CA ILE A 80 6.57 4.79 3.89
C ILE A 80 6.38 5.05 2.39
N PHE A 81 6.87 6.20 1.94
CA PHE A 81 6.84 6.54 0.52
C PHE A 81 7.97 5.83 -0.24
N PHE A 82 7.63 5.10 -1.29
CA PHE A 82 8.60 4.45 -2.17
C PHE A 82 8.87 5.34 -3.38
N ASP A 83 9.83 6.26 -3.23
CA ASP A 83 10.15 7.27 -4.22
C ASP A 83 11.10 6.73 -5.31
N VAL A 84 10.54 5.93 -6.22
CA VAL A 84 11.28 5.40 -7.38
C VAL A 84 11.58 6.43 -8.45
N LEU A 85 10.85 7.54 -8.48
CA LEU A 85 10.98 8.59 -9.52
C LEU A 85 11.83 9.78 -9.08
N ASP A 86 12.33 9.77 -7.84
CA ASP A 86 13.06 10.89 -7.23
C ASP A 86 12.26 12.20 -7.28
N GLU A 87 10.98 12.10 -6.91
CA GLU A 87 10.07 13.24 -6.86
C GLU A 87 10.45 14.24 -5.76
N ASN A 88 11.31 13.81 -4.82
CA ASN A 88 11.86 14.60 -3.72
C ASN A 88 10.77 15.37 -2.95
N PRO A 89 9.72 14.67 -2.46
CA PRO A 89 8.66 15.34 -1.72
C PRO A 89 9.22 15.88 -0.40
N GLN A 90 9.01 17.18 -0.17
CA GLN A 90 9.39 17.85 1.06
C GLN A 90 8.24 17.76 2.06
N GLU A 91 8.21 16.68 2.86
CA GLU A 91 7.24 16.51 3.94
C GLU A 91 7.90 16.11 5.25
N GLU A 92 7.71 16.96 6.26
CA GLU A 92 8.32 16.78 7.57
C GLU A 92 7.80 15.50 8.25
N GLY A 93 8.72 14.64 8.68
CA GLY A 93 8.38 13.39 9.38
C GLY A 93 7.95 12.22 8.48
N LEU A 94 7.84 12.40 7.16
CA LEU A 94 7.54 11.31 6.24
C LEU A 94 8.79 10.44 6.03
N LYS A 95 8.64 9.12 6.24
CA LYS A 95 9.65 8.14 5.89
C LYS A 95 9.60 7.89 4.38
N PHE A 96 10.75 7.94 3.72
CA PHE A 96 10.85 7.61 2.30
C PHE A 96 12.03 6.67 2.06
N ILE A 97 11.91 5.85 1.03
CA ILE A 97 12.93 4.91 0.56
C ILE A 97 13.01 4.95 -0.96
N LYS A 98 14.20 4.67 -1.51
CA LYS A 98 14.39 4.53 -2.96
C LYS A 98 14.53 3.08 -3.41
N ASN A 99 14.84 2.19 -2.48
CA ASN A 99 14.93 0.75 -2.68
C ASN A 99 14.20 0.01 -1.56
N LEU A 100 13.49 -1.07 -1.90
CA LEU A 100 12.79 -1.90 -0.91
C LEU A 100 13.73 -2.49 0.17
N SER A 101 15.03 -2.62 -0.10
CA SER A 101 16.00 -3.08 0.90
C SER A 101 16.17 -2.12 2.09
N GLU A 102 15.88 -0.83 1.90
CA GLU A 102 15.97 0.21 2.93
C GLU A 102 14.85 0.07 3.98
N LEU A 103 13.80 -0.72 3.70
CA LEU A 103 12.75 -1.04 4.68
C LEU A 103 13.32 -1.65 5.98
N LYS A 104 14.46 -2.35 5.90
CA LYS A 104 15.14 -2.97 7.04
C LYS A 104 15.66 -1.97 8.08
N GLU A 105 15.73 -0.69 7.73
CA GLU A 105 16.11 0.37 8.66
C GLU A 105 14.91 0.85 9.49
N TYR A 106 13.69 0.55 9.05
CA TYR A 106 12.44 0.99 9.66
C TYR A 106 11.64 -0.13 10.33
N LEU A 107 11.81 -1.38 9.88
CA LEU A 107 11.07 -2.58 10.27
C LEU A 107 12.02 -3.71 10.65
#